data_AF-A0A950EVE0-F1
#
_entry.id   AF-A0A950EVE0-F1
#
_cell.length_a   1.000
_cell.length_b   1.000
_cell.length_c   1.000
_cell.angle_alpha   90.00
_cell.angle_beta   90.00
_cell.angle_gamma   90.00
#
_symmetry.space_group_name_H-M   'P 1'
#
loop_
_entity.id
_entity.type
_entity.pdbx_description
1 polymer ?
#
loop_
_entity_poly.entity_id
_entity_poly.type
_entity_poly.pdbx_seq_one_letter_code
_entity_poly.pdbx_strand_id
1 'polypeptide(L)'
;MTRVLFVTNGHGEASIADRIAVELRRLDPSIALEHLGLVGDALSETMQEVGPQRSMPSGGLIAMGNVRNIARDVRAGLLGLTLRQYRFLRSVRGRYDAAVAIGDVYALVMTLAARAPTIFVGTAKSVNFAPYGPFEERVLRLASARFVRDDATVERLRAHGLDVEPAANVIVDLYAVEDDPRAGAAVEGFAPVLALFPGSRESAYGDAAFLLSVVRELAKSRPQLGAVLSIARNLDASRFAEVAR
;
A
#
# COMPACT_ATOMS: atom_id res chain seq x y z
N MET A 1 -15.46 -0.45 -24.80
CA MET A 1 -14.13 -0.61 -24.19
C MET A 1 -14.31 -0.37 -22.71
N THR A 2 -14.03 -1.38 -21.88
CA THR A 2 -14.22 -1.30 -20.43
C THR A 2 -13.19 -0.36 -19.81
N ARG A 3 -13.62 0.56 -18.96
CA ARG A 3 -12.76 1.54 -18.27
C ARG A 3 -12.85 1.34 -16.77
N VAL A 4 -11.71 1.13 -16.12
CA VAL A 4 -11.61 0.90 -14.68
C VAL A 4 -10.72 1.95 -14.03
N LEU A 5 -11.22 2.55 -12.95
CA LEU A 5 -10.45 3.49 -12.13
C LEU A 5 -9.93 2.79 -10.87
N PHE A 6 -8.62 2.82 -10.66
CA PHE A 6 -7.98 2.42 -9.42
C PHE A 6 -7.75 3.65 -8.52
N VAL A 7 -8.10 3.53 -7.25
CA VAL A 7 -7.91 4.59 -6.25
C VAL A 7 -7.19 4.00 -5.04
N THR A 8 -6.01 4.54 -4.73
CA THR A 8 -5.09 3.96 -3.74
C THR A 8 -4.77 4.95 -2.62
N ASN A 9 -4.51 4.45 -1.41
CA ASN A 9 -4.17 5.29 -0.25
C ASN A 9 -2.67 5.32 0.12
N GLY A 10 -1.79 4.88 -0.77
CA GLY A 10 -0.36 4.83 -0.48
C GLY A 10 0.44 4.04 -1.51
N HIS A 11 1.76 4.00 -1.30
CA HIS A 11 2.70 3.32 -2.19
C HIS A 11 2.49 1.81 -2.22
N GLY A 12 2.25 1.19 -1.06
CA GLY A 12 1.96 -0.26 -1.00
C GLY A 12 0.68 -0.59 -1.75
N GLU A 13 -0.36 0.22 -1.57
CA GLU A 13 -1.64 0.11 -2.29
C GLU A 13 -1.49 0.33 -3.80
N ALA A 14 -0.63 1.26 -4.24
CA ALA A 14 -0.31 1.46 -5.66
C ALA A 14 0.39 0.24 -6.27
N SER A 15 1.32 -0.39 -5.55
CA SER A 15 1.94 -1.64 -6.01
C SER A 15 0.92 -2.79 -6.12
N ILE A 16 -0.04 -2.87 -5.19
CA ILE A 16 -1.17 -3.81 -5.27
C ILE A 16 -2.02 -3.52 -6.50
N ALA A 17 -2.32 -2.24 -6.75
CA ALA A 17 -3.07 -1.81 -7.92
C ALA A 17 -2.36 -2.22 -9.22
N ASP A 18 -1.04 -2.02 -9.32
CA ASP A 18 -0.23 -2.43 -10.47
C ASP A 18 -0.26 -3.95 -10.68
N ARG A 19 -0.14 -4.74 -9.61
CA ARG A 19 -0.22 -6.20 -9.71
C ARG A 19 -1.57 -6.66 -10.27
N ILE A 20 -2.66 -6.09 -9.76
CA ILE A 20 -4.02 -6.38 -10.24
C ILE A 20 -4.18 -5.92 -11.69
N ALA A 21 -3.66 -4.75 -12.05
CA ALA A 21 -3.71 -4.20 -13.40
C ALA A 21 -3.02 -5.10 -14.43
N VAL A 22 -1.86 -5.68 -14.08
CA VAL A 22 -1.16 -6.65 -14.92
C VAL A 22 -2.03 -7.89 -15.18
N GLU A 23 -2.64 -8.46 -14.14
CA GLU A 23 -3.50 -9.64 -14.31
C GLU A 23 -4.79 -9.32 -15.08
N LEU A 24 -5.41 -8.15 -14.85
CA LEU A 24 -6.59 -7.72 -15.63
C LEU A 24 -6.27 -7.57 -17.12
N ARG A 25 -5.12 -7.00 -17.47
CA ARG A 25 -4.70 -6.89 -18.88
C ARG A 25 -4.34 -8.22 -19.52
N ARG A 26 -3.88 -9.21 -18.74
CA ARG A 26 -3.68 -10.58 -19.22
C ARG A 26 -5.00 -11.23 -19.58
N LEU A 27 -6.07 -10.96 -18.82
CA LEU A 27 -7.41 -11.47 -19.09
C LEU A 27 -8.09 -10.73 -20.26
N ASP A 28 -7.97 -9.40 -20.30
CA ASP A 28 -8.53 -8.57 -21.37
C ASP A 28 -7.56 -7.41 -21.69
N PRO A 29 -6.76 -7.52 -22.77
CA PRO A 29 -5.84 -6.46 -23.19
C PRO A 29 -6.54 -5.16 -23.61
N SER A 30 -7.85 -5.18 -23.86
CA SER A 30 -8.62 -4.01 -24.29
C SER A 30 -9.10 -3.13 -23.14
N ILE A 31 -8.89 -3.54 -21.88
CA ILE A 31 -9.33 -2.77 -20.72
C ILE A 31 -8.48 -1.50 -20.53
N ALA A 32 -9.15 -0.34 -20.43
CA ALA A 32 -8.49 0.92 -20.11
C ALA A 32 -8.39 1.06 -18.58
N LEU A 33 -7.16 1.15 -18.08
CA LEU A 33 -6.88 1.25 -16.65
C LEU A 33 -6.31 2.63 -16.32
N GLU A 34 -6.99 3.34 -15.43
CA GLU A 34 -6.60 4.65 -14.92
C GLU A 34 -6.38 4.58 -13.41
N HIS A 35 -5.47 5.38 -12.88
CA HIS A 35 -5.08 5.37 -11.47
C HIS A 35 -5.13 6.77 -10.85
N LEU A 36 -5.59 6.85 -9.61
CA LEU A 36 -5.53 8.04 -8.76
C LEU A 36 -4.96 7.67 -7.38
N GLY A 37 -3.72 8.10 -7.12
CA GLY A 37 -3.15 8.10 -5.78
C GLY A 37 -3.75 9.19 -4.89
N LEU A 38 -4.38 8.81 -3.77
CA LEU A 38 -4.95 9.77 -2.81
C LEU A 38 -3.89 10.39 -1.91
N VAL A 39 -2.81 9.67 -1.65
CA VAL A 39 -1.83 9.99 -0.64
C VAL A 39 -0.42 9.87 -1.22
N GLY A 40 0.36 10.94 -1.02
CA GLY A 40 1.75 11.01 -1.48
C GLY A 40 1.89 11.05 -3.00
N ASP A 41 3.03 10.58 -3.46
CA ASP A 41 3.46 10.39 -4.84
C ASP A 41 3.41 8.92 -5.26
N ALA A 42 2.44 8.18 -4.73
CA ALA A 42 2.16 6.82 -5.14
C ALA A 42 1.66 6.82 -6.59
N LEU A 43 2.60 6.72 -7.54
CA LEU A 43 2.36 6.60 -8.97
C LEU A 43 2.33 5.11 -9.34
N SER A 44 1.44 4.77 -10.26
CA SER A 44 1.37 3.49 -10.93
C SER A 44 2.40 3.45 -12.06
N GLU A 45 3.10 2.32 -12.17
CA GLU A 45 4.02 2.07 -13.28
C GLU A 45 3.29 1.51 -14.51
N THR A 46 2.06 0.99 -14.31
CA THR A 46 1.35 0.25 -15.36
C THR A 46 0.12 0.98 -15.88
N MET A 47 -0.48 1.92 -15.15
CA MET A 47 -1.75 2.56 -15.48
C MET A 47 -1.58 4.04 -15.85
N GLN A 48 -2.61 4.61 -16.48
CA GLN A 48 -2.63 6.04 -16.76
C GLN A 48 -3.01 6.84 -15.50
N GLU A 49 -2.13 7.71 -15.04
CA GLU A 49 -2.42 8.61 -13.92
C GLU A 49 -3.48 9.67 -14.27
N VAL A 50 -4.40 9.90 -13.34
CA VAL A 50 -5.46 10.90 -13.49
C VAL A 50 -5.74 11.66 -12.21
N GLY A 51 -6.30 12.86 -12.37
CA GLY A 51 -6.74 13.70 -11.26
C GLY A 51 -5.59 14.42 -10.53
N PRO A 52 -5.91 15.15 -9.45
CA PRO A 52 -4.94 15.98 -8.74
C PRO A 52 -4.11 15.16 -7.76
N GLN A 53 -2.78 15.18 -7.94
CA GLN A 53 -1.80 14.49 -7.09
C GLN A 53 -0.78 15.49 -6.51
N ARG A 54 -0.22 15.19 -5.34
CA ARG A 54 0.84 15.99 -4.72
C ARG A 54 1.61 15.18 -3.67
N SER A 55 2.94 15.24 -3.72
CA SER A 55 3.80 14.73 -2.66
C SER A 55 3.56 15.50 -1.35
N MET A 56 3.36 14.78 -0.25
CA MET A 56 3.13 15.36 1.09
C MET A 56 4.33 15.11 2.02
N PRO A 57 4.70 16.07 2.89
CA PRO A 57 5.88 15.93 3.76
C PRO A 57 5.85 14.73 4.72
N SER A 58 4.67 14.25 5.12
CA SER A 58 4.53 13.08 5.99
C SER A 58 4.43 11.74 5.25
N GLY A 59 4.29 11.77 3.93
CA GLY A 59 3.91 10.60 3.12
C GLY A 59 2.43 10.19 3.22
N GLY A 60 1.55 10.89 3.96
CA GLY A 60 0.10 10.61 3.96
C GLY A 60 -0.67 10.61 5.28
N LEU A 61 -1.98 10.36 5.18
CA LEU A 61 -2.94 10.21 6.29
C LEU A 61 -2.80 8.90 7.08
N ILE A 62 -1.59 8.36 7.20
CA ILE A 62 -1.31 7.21 8.06
C ILE A 62 -0.29 7.61 9.12
N ALA A 63 -0.84 8.22 10.16
CA ALA A 63 -0.24 8.22 11.47
C ALA A 63 -1.32 7.79 12.47
N MET A 64 -1.31 6.51 12.85
CA MET A 64 -1.82 6.11 14.17
C MET A 64 -1.21 7.07 15.21
N GLY A 65 -2.01 8.02 15.69
CA GLY A 65 -1.73 8.79 16.90
C GLY A 65 -0.84 10.04 16.81
N ASN A 66 -0.27 10.42 15.66
CA ASN A 66 0.60 11.62 15.61
C ASN A 66 -0.14 12.87 15.08
N VAL A 67 -0.88 13.54 16.00
CA VAL A 67 -1.63 14.78 15.75
C VAL A 67 -0.75 15.89 15.12
N ARG A 68 0.56 15.90 15.41
CA ARG A 68 1.51 16.88 14.86
C ARG A 68 1.78 16.64 13.37
N ASN A 69 1.79 15.40 12.91
CA ASN A 69 1.95 15.07 11.48
C ASN A 69 0.66 15.41 10.70
N ILE A 70 -0.50 15.08 11.26
CA ILE A 70 -1.80 15.47 10.69
C ILE A 70 -1.90 17.00 10.58
N ALA A 71 -1.50 17.74 11.61
CA ALA A 71 -1.48 19.21 11.59
C ALA A 71 -0.49 19.79 10.56
N ARG A 72 0.68 19.15 10.37
CA ARG A 72 1.66 19.54 9.36
C ARG A 72 1.12 19.33 7.95
N ASP A 73 0.42 18.22 7.70
CA ASP A 73 -0.15 17.91 6.39
C ASP A 73 -1.35 18.77 6.06
N VAL A 74 -2.22 19.01 7.05
CA VAL A 74 -3.33 19.97 6.93
C VAL A 74 -2.79 21.36 6.57
N ARG A 75 -1.71 21.80 7.23
CA ARG A 75 -1.02 23.08 6.92
C ARG A 75 -0.32 23.06 5.55
N ALA A 76 0.16 21.90 5.09
CA ALA A 76 0.77 21.72 3.76
C ALA A 76 -0.26 21.62 2.61
N GLY A 77 -1.56 21.67 2.91
CA GLY A 77 -2.63 21.72 1.94
C GLY A 77 -3.37 20.39 1.71
N LEU A 78 -3.31 19.46 2.67
CA LEU A 78 -4.01 18.17 2.62
C LEU A 78 -5.52 18.34 2.41
N LEU A 79 -6.17 19.21 3.19
CA LEU A 79 -7.60 19.46 3.02
C LEU A 79 -7.94 19.98 1.62
N GLY A 80 -7.09 20.88 1.08
CA GLY A 80 -7.25 21.40 -0.27
C GLY A 80 -7.05 20.33 -1.34
N LEU A 81 -6.06 19.44 -1.17
CA LEU A 81 -5.81 18.32 -2.07
C LEU A 81 -6.97 17.31 -2.03
N THR A 82 -7.38 16.86 -0.85
CA THR A 82 -8.52 15.94 -0.67
C THR A 82 -9.78 16.52 -1.29
N LEU A 83 -10.06 17.81 -1.11
CA LEU A 83 -11.22 18.45 -1.73
C LEU A 83 -11.12 18.48 -3.27
N ARG A 84 -9.93 18.75 -3.84
CA ARG A 84 -9.72 18.68 -5.29
C ARG A 84 -9.87 17.25 -5.82
N GLN A 85 -9.31 16.25 -5.12
CA GLN A 85 -9.47 14.83 -5.47
C GLN A 85 -10.93 14.41 -5.42
N TYR A 86 -11.66 14.82 -4.37
CA TYR A 86 -13.09 14.54 -4.24
C TYR A 86 -13.91 15.19 -5.37
N ARG A 87 -13.62 16.45 -5.71
CA ARG A 87 -14.25 17.15 -6.84
C ARG A 87 -13.96 16.47 -8.18
N PHE A 88 -12.71 16.05 -8.39
CA PHE A 88 -12.32 15.28 -9.57
C PHE A 88 -13.11 13.97 -9.65
N LEU A 89 -13.13 13.17 -8.58
CA LEU A 89 -13.89 11.91 -8.53
C LEU A 89 -15.38 12.14 -8.81
N ARG A 90 -15.98 13.20 -8.28
CA ARG A 90 -17.37 13.55 -8.62
C ARG A 90 -17.57 13.98 -10.08
N SER A 91 -16.57 14.63 -10.68
CA SER A 91 -16.64 15.12 -12.07
C SER A 91 -16.57 14.00 -13.09
N VAL A 92 -15.96 12.85 -12.75
CA VAL A 92 -15.81 11.68 -13.62
C VAL A 92 -16.98 10.70 -13.51
N ARG A 93 -18.11 11.13 -12.92
CA ARG A 93 -19.32 10.31 -12.85
C ARG A 93 -19.75 9.85 -14.25
N GLY A 94 -19.97 8.54 -14.39
CA GLY A 94 -20.40 7.92 -15.65
C GLY A 94 -19.27 7.71 -16.67
N ARG A 95 -18.00 7.98 -16.30
CA ARG A 95 -16.84 7.73 -17.16
C ARG A 95 -16.31 6.29 -17.06
N TYR A 96 -16.50 5.64 -15.91
CA TYR A 96 -15.92 4.33 -15.62
C TYR A 96 -17.02 3.28 -15.45
N ASP A 97 -16.76 2.08 -15.96
CA ASP A 97 -17.63 0.92 -15.82
C ASP A 97 -17.49 0.29 -14.42
N ALA A 98 -16.30 0.42 -13.81
CA ALA A 98 -16.02 0.02 -12.44
C ALA A 98 -14.93 0.90 -11.80
N ALA A 99 -14.90 0.92 -10.48
CA ALA A 99 -13.83 1.53 -9.70
C ALA A 99 -13.33 0.58 -8.61
N VAL A 100 -12.02 0.56 -8.36
CA VAL A 100 -11.36 -0.31 -7.39
C VAL A 100 -10.70 0.56 -6.32
N ALA A 101 -11.21 0.48 -5.09
CA ALA A 101 -10.67 1.13 -3.92
C ALA A 101 -9.68 0.19 -3.22
N ILE A 102 -8.40 0.56 -3.13
CA ILE A 102 -7.36 -0.25 -2.51
C ILE A 102 -6.78 0.49 -1.31
N GLY A 103 -6.87 -0.14 -0.14
CA GLY A 103 -6.37 0.43 1.12
C GLY A 103 -7.39 0.29 2.24
N ASP A 104 -7.90 1.42 2.71
CA ASP A 104 -8.78 1.52 3.86
C ASP A 104 -10.13 2.17 3.52
N VAL A 105 -10.91 2.47 4.56
CA VAL A 105 -12.23 3.10 4.41
C VAL A 105 -12.13 4.51 3.82
N TYR A 106 -11.02 5.23 4.01
CA TYR A 106 -10.85 6.54 3.36
C TYR A 106 -10.73 6.37 1.84
N ALA A 107 -9.94 5.41 1.36
CA ALA A 107 -9.90 5.09 -0.07
C ALA A 107 -11.29 4.72 -0.61
N LEU A 108 -12.04 3.90 0.13
CA LEU A 108 -13.39 3.50 -0.27
C LEU A 108 -14.35 4.69 -0.37
N VAL A 109 -14.40 5.56 0.65
CA VAL A 109 -15.26 6.77 0.65
C VAL A 109 -14.95 7.67 -0.54
N MET A 110 -13.66 7.89 -0.81
CA MET A 110 -13.25 8.71 -1.96
C MET A 110 -13.67 8.08 -3.27
N THR A 111 -13.43 6.77 -3.45
CA THR A 111 -13.79 6.03 -4.66
C THR A 111 -15.29 6.07 -4.95
N LEU A 112 -16.13 5.92 -3.92
CA LEU A 112 -17.59 6.00 -4.05
C LEU A 112 -18.07 7.35 -4.62
N ALA A 113 -17.27 8.43 -4.51
CA ALA A 113 -17.58 9.71 -5.11
C ALA A 113 -17.62 9.68 -6.65
N ALA A 114 -16.93 8.71 -7.28
CA ALA A 114 -16.97 8.46 -8.71
C ALA A 114 -18.31 7.89 -9.21
N ARG A 115 -19.16 7.38 -8.29
CA ARG A 115 -20.49 6.83 -8.60
C ARG A 115 -20.46 5.76 -9.71
N ALA A 116 -19.45 4.91 -9.67
CA ALA A 116 -19.34 3.67 -10.45
C ALA A 116 -19.50 2.45 -9.52
N PRO A 117 -19.86 1.26 -10.03
CA PRO A 117 -19.75 0.01 -9.27
C PRO A 117 -18.36 -0.08 -8.62
N THR A 118 -18.33 -0.16 -7.29
CA THR A 118 -17.10 0.03 -6.52
C THR A 118 -16.69 -1.28 -5.85
N ILE A 119 -15.48 -1.75 -6.14
CA ILE A 119 -14.87 -2.93 -5.53
C ILE A 119 -13.91 -2.45 -4.45
N PHE A 120 -13.97 -3.03 -3.26
CA PHE A 120 -13.05 -2.73 -2.16
C PHE A 120 -12.03 -3.84 -1.98
N VAL A 121 -10.75 -3.46 -1.87
CA VAL A 121 -9.63 -4.35 -1.54
C VAL A 121 -8.95 -3.81 -0.27
N GLY A 122 -9.24 -4.46 0.86
CA GLY A 122 -8.71 -4.10 2.16
C GLY A 122 -7.31 -4.68 2.39
N THR A 123 -6.31 -3.81 2.60
CA THR A 123 -4.89 -4.20 2.65
C THR A 123 -4.35 -4.39 4.07
N ALA A 124 -4.71 -3.50 4.99
CA ALA A 124 -4.04 -3.41 6.29
C ALA A 124 -4.81 -4.04 7.46
N LYS A 125 -6.15 -4.00 7.46
CA LYS A 125 -6.96 -4.36 8.62
C LYS A 125 -7.27 -5.85 8.67
N SER A 126 -7.20 -6.39 9.89
CA SER A 126 -7.48 -7.79 10.24
C SER A 126 -8.13 -7.82 11.61
N VAL A 127 -9.03 -8.77 11.87
CA VAL A 127 -9.65 -8.95 13.19
C VAL A 127 -8.62 -9.20 14.28
N ASN A 128 -7.48 -9.82 13.94
CA ASN A 128 -6.42 -10.16 14.88
C ASN A 128 -5.54 -8.96 15.28
N PHE A 129 -5.65 -7.82 14.58
CA PHE A 129 -4.83 -6.63 14.83
C PHE A 129 -5.65 -5.37 15.01
N ALA A 130 -6.59 -5.12 14.09
CA ALA A 130 -7.46 -3.95 14.07
C ALA A 130 -8.74 -4.29 13.29
N PRO A 131 -9.81 -4.78 13.94
CA PRO A 131 -11.05 -5.08 13.26
C PRO A 131 -11.69 -3.82 12.64
N TYR A 132 -12.51 -4.01 11.62
CA TYR A 132 -13.38 -2.95 11.13
C TYR A 132 -14.42 -2.61 12.21
N GLY A 133 -14.56 -1.32 12.49
CA GLY A 133 -15.56 -0.79 13.41
C GLY A 133 -16.93 -0.64 12.75
N PRO A 134 -18.00 -0.38 13.52
CA PRO A 134 -19.37 -0.31 13.01
C PRO A 134 -19.57 0.74 11.89
N PHE A 135 -18.86 1.87 11.97
CA PHE A 135 -18.88 2.90 10.93
C PHE A 135 -18.21 2.41 9.65
N GLU A 136 -17.04 1.78 9.78
CA GLU A 136 -16.30 1.25 8.65
C GLU A 136 -17.11 0.17 7.92
N GLU A 137 -17.69 -0.77 8.67
CA GLU A 137 -18.58 -1.80 8.13
C GLU A 137 -19.78 -1.20 7.38
N ARG A 138 -20.33 -0.08 7.87
CA ARG A 138 -21.42 0.63 7.15
C ARG A 138 -20.96 1.17 5.80
N VAL A 139 -19.73 1.66 5.70
CA VAL A 139 -19.17 2.13 4.43
C VAL A 139 -18.86 0.93 3.52
N LEU A 140 -18.31 -0.17 4.06
CA LEU A 140 -18.02 -1.39 3.30
C LEU A 140 -19.27 -1.96 2.62
N ARG A 141 -20.46 -1.83 3.24
CA ARG A 141 -21.75 -2.23 2.62
C ARG A 141 -22.08 -1.50 1.31
N LEU A 142 -21.48 -0.34 1.06
CA LEU A 142 -21.70 0.43 -0.18
C LEU A 142 -20.87 -0.11 -1.35
N ALA A 143 -19.84 -0.92 -1.08
CA ALA A 143 -19.07 -1.59 -2.13
C ALA A 143 -19.90 -2.73 -2.74
N SER A 144 -19.78 -2.89 -4.06
CA SER A 144 -20.38 -3.98 -4.82
C SER A 144 -19.71 -5.32 -4.50
N ALA A 145 -18.39 -5.33 -4.31
CA ALA A 145 -17.61 -6.49 -3.88
C ALA A 145 -16.54 -6.07 -2.86
N ARG A 146 -16.13 -7.00 -1.99
CA ARG A 146 -15.28 -6.73 -0.82
C ARG A 146 -14.28 -7.87 -0.65
N PHE A 147 -13.00 -7.57 -0.89
CA PHE A 147 -11.88 -8.46 -0.62
C PHE A 147 -11.19 -8.00 0.66
N VAL A 148 -11.00 -8.93 1.60
CA VAL A 148 -10.28 -8.68 2.85
C VAL A 148 -9.18 -9.72 3.03
N ARG A 149 -8.22 -9.39 3.89
CA ARG A 149 -6.93 -10.07 3.95
C ARG A 149 -6.98 -11.52 4.45
N ASP A 150 -7.85 -11.85 5.39
CA ASP A 150 -7.83 -13.14 6.08
C ASP A 150 -9.24 -13.66 6.39
N ASP A 151 -9.32 -14.99 6.55
CA ASP A 151 -10.57 -15.70 6.76
C ASP A 151 -11.28 -15.26 8.05
N ALA A 152 -10.53 -14.99 9.13
CA ALA A 152 -11.11 -14.51 10.38
C ALA A 152 -11.86 -13.17 10.19
N THR A 153 -11.35 -12.30 9.30
CA THR A 153 -12.01 -11.05 8.92
C THR A 153 -13.22 -11.30 8.02
N VAL A 154 -13.13 -12.24 7.08
CA VAL A 154 -14.29 -12.67 6.27
C VAL A 154 -15.42 -13.18 7.18
N GLU A 155 -15.12 -14.10 8.09
CA GLU A 155 -16.08 -14.70 9.02
C GLU A 155 -16.77 -13.66 9.88
N ARG A 156 -16.01 -12.73 10.48
CA ARG A 156 -16.57 -11.66 11.30
C ARG A 156 -17.51 -10.76 10.50
N LEU A 157 -17.09 -10.31 9.31
CA LEU A 157 -17.90 -9.42 8.49
C LEU A 157 -19.19 -10.11 7.99
N ARG A 158 -19.09 -11.40 7.63
CA ARG A 158 -20.26 -12.23 7.29
C ARG A 158 -21.19 -12.42 8.47
N ALA A 159 -20.67 -12.64 9.67
CA ALA A 159 -21.46 -12.70 10.90
C ALA A 159 -22.20 -11.37 11.19
N HIS A 160 -21.67 -10.24 10.72
CA HIS A 160 -22.31 -8.92 10.77
C HIS A 160 -23.22 -8.62 9.56
N GLY A 161 -23.49 -9.63 8.73
CA GLY A 161 -24.42 -9.56 7.59
C GLY A 161 -23.85 -8.87 6.35
N LEU A 162 -22.51 -8.76 6.23
CA LEU A 162 -21.89 -8.30 4.99
C LEU A 162 -21.59 -9.51 4.10
N ASP A 163 -21.95 -9.41 2.83
CA ASP A 163 -21.37 -10.28 1.83
C ASP A 163 -19.89 -9.91 1.67
N VAL A 164 -18.99 -10.89 1.58
CA VAL A 164 -17.54 -10.67 1.48
C VAL A 164 -16.98 -11.82 0.67
N GLU A 165 -16.09 -11.49 -0.26
CA GLU A 165 -15.39 -12.47 -1.09
C GLU A 165 -14.46 -13.35 -0.23
N PRO A 166 -14.04 -14.52 -0.73
CA PRO A 166 -12.99 -15.32 -0.09
C PRO A 166 -11.75 -14.47 0.23
N ALA A 167 -11.05 -14.83 1.31
CA ALA A 167 -9.89 -14.07 1.74
C ALA A 167 -8.83 -14.00 0.63
N ALA A 168 -8.31 -12.80 0.42
CA ALA A 168 -7.28 -12.53 -0.59
C ALA A 168 -6.26 -11.56 0.01
N ASN A 169 -5.05 -12.06 0.27
CA ASN A 169 -3.96 -11.24 0.76
C ASN A 169 -3.04 -10.80 -0.39
N VAL A 170 -3.45 -9.79 -1.13
CA VAL A 170 -2.74 -9.35 -2.35
C VAL A 170 -1.29 -8.88 -2.08
N ILE A 171 -0.93 -8.62 -0.82
CA ILE A 171 0.47 -8.33 -0.43
C ILE A 171 1.38 -9.53 -0.71
N VAL A 172 0.90 -10.77 -0.57
CA VAL A 172 1.73 -11.96 -0.88
C VAL A 172 1.99 -12.10 -2.38
N ASP A 173 1.08 -11.62 -3.22
CA ASP A 173 1.20 -11.64 -4.67
C ASP A 173 2.14 -10.56 -5.23
N LEU A 174 2.52 -9.57 -4.41
CA LEU A 174 3.56 -8.59 -4.76
C LEU A 174 4.96 -9.21 -4.78
N TYR A 175 5.15 -10.29 -4.01
CA TYR A 175 6.39 -11.03 -3.99
C TYR A 175 6.30 -12.13 -5.03
N ALA A 176 6.54 -11.77 -6.30
CA ALA A 176 7.07 -12.76 -7.21
C ALA A 176 8.42 -13.18 -6.61
N VAL A 177 8.52 -14.44 -6.19
CA VAL A 177 9.79 -15.08 -5.82
C VAL A 177 10.56 -15.27 -7.13
N GLU A 178 10.99 -14.16 -7.72
CA GLU A 178 12.07 -14.21 -8.69
C GLU A 178 13.34 -14.27 -7.85
N ASP A 179 14.00 -15.43 -7.88
CA ASP A 179 15.35 -15.58 -7.36
C ASP A 179 16.24 -14.56 -8.09
N ASP A 180 16.42 -13.37 -7.51
CA ASP A 180 17.39 -12.40 -8.01
C ASP A 180 18.78 -13.01 -7.80
N PRO A 181 19.52 -13.37 -8.87
CA PRO A 181 20.83 -14.00 -8.73
C PRO A 181 21.82 -13.10 -7.97
N ARG A 182 21.61 -11.78 -7.98
CA ARG A 182 22.40 -10.82 -7.22
C ARG A 182 22.07 -10.88 -5.73
N ALA A 183 20.80 -11.07 -5.37
CA ALA A 183 20.39 -11.29 -3.99
C ALA A 183 20.94 -12.61 -3.46
N GLY A 184 20.90 -13.68 -4.28
CA GLY A 184 21.51 -14.97 -3.97
C GLY A 184 23.03 -14.87 -3.74
N ALA A 185 23.75 -14.21 -4.66
CA ALA A 185 25.19 -13.99 -4.51
C ALA A 185 25.54 -13.11 -3.30
N ALA A 186 24.71 -12.11 -2.96
CA ALA A 186 24.96 -11.21 -1.84
C ALA A 186 24.88 -11.89 -0.47
N VAL A 187 24.21 -13.04 -0.37
CA VAL A 187 24.05 -13.81 0.87
C VAL A 187 24.85 -15.10 0.89
N GLU A 188 25.56 -15.41 -0.20
CA GLU A 188 26.34 -16.63 -0.33
C GLU A 188 27.44 -16.69 0.74
N GLY A 189 27.58 -17.86 1.39
CA GLY A 189 28.55 -18.08 2.46
C GLY A 189 28.12 -17.61 3.85
N PHE A 190 26.96 -16.97 3.98
CA PHE A 190 26.37 -16.62 5.27
C PHE A 190 25.29 -17.61 5.70
N ALA A 191 25.36 -18.10 6.95
CA ALA A 191 24.36 -18.95 7.58
C ALA A 191 24.32 -18.73 9.11
N PRO A 192 23.18 -18.28 9.70
CA PRO A 192 21.94 -17.85 9.05
C PRO A 192 22.06 -16.44 8.42
N VAL A 193 21.06 -16.05 7.64
CA VAL A 193 20.95 -14.71 7.06
C VAL A 193 19.76 -13.98 7.68
N LEU A 194 19.99 -12.76 8.18
CA LEU A 194 18.93 -11.91 8.73
C LEU A 194 18.42 -10.92 7.67
N ALA A 195 17.11 -10.93 7.42
CA ALA A 195 16.47 -9.88 6.65
C ALA A 195 16.17 -8.67 7.56
N LEU A 196 16.68 -7.50 7.21
CA LEU A 196 16.55 -6.26 7.97
C LEU A 196 15.61 -5.30 7.24
N PHE A 197 14.62 -4.80 7.96
CA PHE A 197 13.61 -3.88 7.44
C PHE A 197 13.64 -2.57 8.25
N PRO A 198 14.50 -1.61 7.88
CA PRO A 198 14.66 -0.34 8.59
C PRO A 198 13.45 0.60 8.39
N GLY A 199 12.58 0.30 7.42
CA GLY A 199 11.39 1.09 7.09
C GLY A 199 11.57 1.94 5.84
N SER A 200 10.52 2.70 5.50
CA SER A 200 10.42 3.46 4.24
C SER A 200 10.49 4.98 4.42
N ARG A 201 10.81 5.45 5.63
CA ARG A 201 10.79 6.87 6.02
C ARG A 201 12.20 7.36 6.30
N GLU A 202 12.37 8.67 6.48
CA GLU A 202 13.68 9.26 6.80
C GLU A 202 14.28 8.70 8.12
N SER A 203 13.46 8.21 9.06
CA SER A 203 13.95 7.51 10.25
C SER A 203 14.72 6.23 9.92
N ALA A 204 14.48 5.64 8.75
CA ALA A 204 15.09 4.38 8.33
C ALA A 204 16.61 4.43 8.33
N TYR A 205 17.24 5.60 8.10
CA TYR A 205 18.70 5.71 8.20
C TYR A 205 19.21 5.44 9.63
N GLY A 206 18.51 5.96 10.64
CA GLY A 206 18.82 5.71 12.04
C GLY A 206 18.44 4.29 12.47
N ASP A 207 17.27 3.82 12.03
CA ASP A 207 16.81 2.46 12.31
C ASP A 207 17.75 1.41 11.70
N ALA A 208 18.29 1.67 10.50
CA ALA A 208 19.31 0.84 9.87
C ALA A 208 20.61 0.79 10.69
N ALA A 209 21.07 1.93 11.22
CA ALA A 209 22.27 1.98 12.07
C ALA A 209 22.12 1.08 13.30
N PHE A 210 20.96 1.15 13.93
CA PHE A 210 20.64 0.30 15.08
C PHE A 210 20.57 -1.18 14.69
N LEU A 211 19.83 -1.54 13.64
CA LEU A 211 19.73 -2.93 13.17
C LEU A 211 21.11 -3.51 12.83
N LEU A 212 21.97 -2.74 12.17
CA LEU A 212 23.33 -3.15 11.85
C LEU A 212 24.21 -3.32 13.10
N SER A 213 24.05 -2.47 14.13
CA SER A 213 24.75 -2.67 15.40
C SER A 213 24.35 -3.98 16.09
N VAL A 214 23.08 -4.38 16.00
CA VAL A 214 22.59 -5.66 16.53
C VAL A 214 23.21 -6.82 15.76
N VAL A 215 23.26 -6.73 14.42
CA VAL A 215 23.91 -7.77 13.60
C VAL A 215 25.39 -7.90 13.93
N ARG A 216 26.12 -6.78 14.07
CA ARG A 216 27.54 -6.78 14.46
C ARG A 216 27.76 -7.43 15.82
N GLU A 217 26.88 -7.18 16.79
CA GLU A 217 26.97 -7.81 18.11
C GLU A 217 26.75 -9.33 18.03
N LEU A 218 25.72 -9.75 17.30
CA LEU A 218 25.42 -11.18 17.11
C LEU A 218 26.55 -11.90 16.37
N ALA A 219 27.16 -11.25 15.37
CA ALA A 219 28.25 -11.80 14.57
C ALA A 219 29.50 -12.13 15.40
N LYS A 220 29.74 -11.45 16.54
CA LYS A 220 30.84 -11.80 17.46
C LYS A 220 30.75 -13.24 17.97
N SER A 221 29.54 -13.72 18.18
CA SER A 221 29.26 -15.10 18.63
C SER A 221 28.90 -16.05 17.48
N ARG A 222 28.57 -15.51 16.31
CA ARG A 222 28.16 -16.26 15.11
C ARG A 222 28.84 -15.68 13.87
N PRO A 223 30.10 -16.03 13.60
CA PRO A 223 30.88 -15.40 12.51
C PRO A 223 30.32 -15.65 11.11
N GLN A 224 29.50 -16.69 10.94
CA GLN A 224 28.82 -17.00 9.67
C GLN A 224 27.49 -16.24 9.52
N LEU A 225 27.06 -15.46 10.51
CA LEU A 225 25.83 -14.66 10.41
C LEU A 225 25.98 -13.56 9.36
N GLY A 226 25.09 -13.56 8.37
CA GLY A 226 24.94 -12.48 7.40
C GLY A 226 23.66 -11.69 7.62
N ALA A 227 23.55 -10.56 6.93
CA ALA A 227 22.31 -9.80 6.90
C ALA A 227 22.10 -9.10 5.55
N VAL A 228 20.84 -8.99 5.13
CA VAL A 228 20.41 -8.22 3.95
C VAL A 228 19.52 -7.08 4.42
N LEU A 229 19.82 -5.87 3.97
CA LEU A 229 19.04 -4.68 4.27
C LEU A 229 18.08 -4.36 3.12
N SER A 230 16.78 -4.36 3.40
CA SER A 230 15.77 -3.90 2.45
C SER A 230 15.71 -2.37 2.43
N ILE A 231 15.94 -1.76 1.27
CA ILE A 231 15.92 -0.30 1.09
C ILE A 231 14.68 0.07 0.29
N ALA A 232 13.84 0.93 0.87
CA ALA A 232 12.67 1.44 0.17
C ALA A 232 13.09 2.34 -1.01
N ARG A 233 12.41 2.21 -2.15
CA ARG A 233 12.77 2.88 -3.43
C ARG A 233 12.87 4.41 -3.33
N ASN A 234 12.15 5.02 -2.39
CA ASN A 234 12.11 6.46 -2.15
C ASN A 234 13.28 6.97 -1.29
N LEU A 235 14.19 6.10 -0.84
CA LEU A 235 15.32 6.45 0.01
C LEU A 235 16.65 6.27 -0.74
N ASP A 236 17.65 7.06 -0.35
CA ASP A 236 18.96 7.06 -0.99
C ASP A 236 19.82 5.91 -0.47
N ALA A 237 20.07 4.91 -1.34
CA ALA A 237 20.88 3.74 -1.02
C ALA A 237 22.32 4.09 -0.59
N SER A 238 22.88 5.20 -1.07
CA SER A 238 24.25 5.61 -0.75
C SER A 238 24.42 5.97 0.73
N ARG A 239 23.39 6.59 1.33
CA ARG A 239 23.36 6.94 2.75
C ARG A 239 23.32 5.70 3.66
N PHE A 240 22.71 4.61 3.21
CA PHE A 240 22.75 3.35 3.95
C PHE A 240 24.14 2.70 3.91
N ALA A 241 24.89 2.86 2.82
CA ALA A 241 26.26 2.36 2.73
C ALA A 241 27.22 3.08 3.69
N GLU A 242 27.01 4.37 3.96
CA GLU A 242 27.76 5.12 4.98
C GLU A 242 27.51 4.59 6.38
N VAL A 243 26.26 4.23 6.69
CA VAL A 243 25.86 3.65 7.98
C VAL A 243 26.37 2.22 8.16
N ALA A 244 26.57 1.49 7.06
CA ALA A 244 27.05 0.11 7.06
C ALA A 244 28.57 -0.04 7.24
N ARG A 245 29.35 1.04 7.08
CA ARG A 245 30.78 1.07 7.39
C ARG A 245 31.04 1.11 8.90
#